data_AF-A0A951E5X1-F1
#
_entry.id   AF-A0A951E5X1-F1
#
_cell.length_a   1.000
_cell.length_b   1.000
_cell.length_c   1.000
_cell.angle_alpha   90.00
_cell.angle_beta   90.00
_cell.angle_gamma   90.00
#
_symmetry.space_group_name_H-M   'P 1'
#
loop_
_entity.id
_entity.type
_entity.pdbx_description
1 polymer ?
#
loop_
_entity_poly.entity_id
_entity_poly.type
_entity_poly.pdbx_seq_one_letter_code
_entity_poly.pdbx_strand_id
1 'polypeptide(L)'
;MGLWARLSQVTGEIFCFDHLVTISGTSFLAGLILRYVSREAAGSGIPQLKIAFRRDFGYLPFKVAFAKFFAGTITIGGGCSLGKEGPTVHIAGALASNIAGMLGVAKQGRRAALLSGAAAGLAAAFNTPLSAITFVMEEIVEDLNNTVFLAQTLVASMTATFVAHVFLGRDPAFVFRPFTSFLGLSPYWSFQRPRCGSNVSNFRGQIGASSTN
;
A
#
# COMPACT_ATOMS: atom_id res chain seq x y z
N MET A 1 16.98 9.16 28.37
CA MET A 1 17.92 8.22 27.70
C MET A 1 18.37 7.03 28.58
N GLY A 2 17.71 6.71 29.72
CA GLY A 2 18.11 5.59 30.60
C GLY A 2 17.27 4.30 30.50
N LEU A 3 16.11 4.35 29.84
CA LEU A 3 15.17 3.20 29.77
C LEU A 3 15.58 2.17 28.71
N TRP A 4 16.08 2.64 27.56
CA TRP A 4 16.56 1.80 26.45
C TRP A 4 17.84 1.03 26.78
N ALA A 5 18.74 1.62 27.59
CA ALA A 5 19.93 0.94 28.08
C ALA A 5 19.62 -0.17 29.11
N ARG A 6 18.52 -0.03 29.87
CA ARG A 6 18.05 -1.08 30.80
C ARG A 6 17.33 -2.24 30.10
N LEU A 7 16.63 -1.99 28.99
CA LEU A 7 15.99 -3.04 28.19
C LEU A 7 17.02 -3.91 27.43
N SER A 8 18.16 -3.34 27.06
CA SER A 8 19.26 -4.06 26.40
C SER A 8 19.93 -5.15 27.27
N GLN A 9 19.71 -5.14 28.59
CA GLN A 9 20.29 -6.15 29.50
C GLN A 9 19.33 -7.30 29.85
N VAL A 10 18.09 -7.25 29.35
CA VAL A 10 17.15 -8.36 29.46
C VAL A 10 17.58 -9.45 28.48
N THR A 11 17.79 -10.66 28.99
CA THR A 11 18.24 -11.87 28.28
C THR A 11 17.53 -12.04 26.93
N GLY A 12 18.28 -12.29 25.85
CA GLY A 12 17.73 -12.39 24.49
C GLY A 12 16.58 -13.39 24.32
N GLU A 13 16.52 -14.41 25.17
CA GLU A 13 15.41 -15.38 25.24
C GLU A 13 14.05 -14.74 25.58
N ILE A 14 14.02 -13.78 26.51
CA ILE A 14 12.78 -13.11 26.93
C ILE A 14 12.31 -12.13 25.85
N PHE A 15 13.25 -11.47 25.15
CA PHE A 15 12.95 -10.59 24.03
C PHE A 15 12.38 -11.34 22.83
N CYS A 16 12.96 -12.50 22.49
CA CYS A 16 12.44 -13.37 21.43
C CYS A 16 11.03 -13.90 21.77
N PHE A 17 10.80 -14.31 23.01
CA PHE A 17 9.50 -14.84 23.43
C PHE A 17 8.41 -13.74 23.42
N ASP A 18 8.72 -12.53 23.90
CA ASP A 18 7.81 -11.39 23.92
C ASP A 18 7.40 -10.94 22.49
N HIS A 19 8.37 -10.86 21.58
CA HIS A 19 8.08 -10.56 20.17
C HIS A 19 7.28 -11.67 19.48
N LEU A 20 7.56 -12.93 19.78
CA LEU A 20 6.83 -14.07 19.19
C LEU A 20 5.38 -14.12 19.70
N VAL A 21 5.15 -13.85 20.99
CA VAL A 21 3.81 -13.74 21.57
C VAL A 21 3.05 -12.55 20.97
N THR A 22 3.72 -11.40 20.81
CA THR A 22 3.12 -10.21 20.21
C THR A 22 2.70 -10.47 18.77
N ILE A 23 3.61 -10.98 17.92
CA ILE A 23 3.33 -11.28 16.51
C ILE A 23 2.21 -12.32 16.38
N SER A 24 2.24 -13.38 17.20
CA SER A 24 1.21 -14.43 17.17
C SER A 24 -0.15 -13.91 17.62
N GLY A 25 -0.18 -13.10 18.68
CA GLY A 25 -1.40 -12.47 19.19
C GLY A 25 -2.03 -11.49 18.20
N THR A 26 -1.23 -10.60 17.61
CA THR A 26 -1.72 -9.65 16.59
C THR A 26 -2.16 -10.35 15.31
N SER A 27 -1.45 -11.40 14.88
CA SER A 27 -1.83 -12.20 13.71
C SER A 27 -3.13 -12.96 13.93
N PHE A 28 -3.32 -13.55 15.12
CA PHE A 28 -4.57 -14.23 15.47
C PHE A 28 -5.74 -13.24 15.51
N LEU A 29 -5.55 -12.07 16.12
CA LEU A 29 -6.58 -11.03 16.19
C LEU A 29 -6.92 -10.46 14.80
N ALA A 30 -5.92 -10.21 13.97
CA ALA A 30 -6.13 -9.76 12.59
C ALA A 30 -6.87 -10.82 11.76
N GLY A 31 -6.53 -12.10 11.91
CA GLY A 31 -7.24 -13.21 11.29
C GLY A 31 -8.70 -13.29 11.76
N LEU A 32 -8.96 -13.01 13.05
CA LEU A 32 -10.30 -12.97 13.62
C LEU A 32 -11.13 -11.83 13.00
N ILE A 33 -10.57 -10.63 12.91
CA ILE A 33 -11.21 -9.47 12.25
C ILE A 33 -11.55 -9.78 10.79
N LEU A 34 -10.63 -10.37 10.04
CA LEU A 34 -10.86 -10.74 8.64
C LEU A 34 -11.95 -11.81 8.51
N ARG A 35 -12.01 -12.77 9.44
CA ARG A 35 -13.02 -13.83 9.45
C ARG A 35 -14.42 -13.30 9.78
N TYR A 36 -14.53 -12.38 10.73
CA TYR A 36 -15.83 -11.86 11.20
C TYR A 36 -16.34 -10.66 10.39
N VAL A 37 -15.47 -9.79 9.87
CA VAL A 37 -15.90 -8.56 9.19
C VAL A 37 -16.03 -8.77 7.68
N SER A 38 -14.95 -9.12 6.99
CA SER A 38 -14.96 -9.39 5.55
C SER A 38 -13.71 -10.12 5.09
N ARG A 39 -13.88 -11.30 4.48
CA ARG A 39 -12.77 -12.05 3.86
C ARG A 39 -12.14 -11.31 2.68
N GLU A 40 -12.91 -10.45 2.00
CA GLU A 40 -12.44 -9.64 0.87
C GLU A 40 -11.37 -8.61 1.25
N ALA A 41 -11.28 -8.26 2.54
CA ALA A 41 -10.23 -7.37 3.06
C ALA A 41 -8.85 -8.05 3.17
N ALA A 42 -8.73 -9.35 2.89
CA ALA A 42 -7.44 -10.03 2.91
C ALA A 42 -6.52 -9.59 1.74
N GLY A 43 -5.21 -9.71 1.94
CA GLY A 43 -4.19 -9.43 0.93
C GLY A 43 -4.01 -7.95 0.59
N SER A 44 -3.32 -7.68 -0.52
CA SER A 44 -2.85 -6.34 -0.90
C SER A 44 -3.96 -5.30 -0.98
N GLY A 45 -5.08 -5.58 -1.66
CA GLY A 45 -6.13 -4.58 -1.91
C GLY A 45 -6.09 -3.97 -3.30
N ILE A 46 -4.92 -3.97 -3.95
CA ILE A 46 -4.75 -3.50 -5.33
C ILE A 46 -5.58 -4.35 -6.32
N PRO A 47 -5.57 -5.71 -6.27
CA PRO A 47 -6.38 -6.51 -7.17
C PRO A 47 -7.89 -6.25 -7.00
N GLN A 48 -8.36 -6.12 -5.76
CA GLN A 48 -9.76 -5.81 -5.46
C GLN A 48 -10.16 -4.45 -6.02
N LEU A 49 -9.29 -3.44 -5.88
CA LEU A 49 -9.53 -2.10 -6.39
C LEU A 49 -9.58 -2.08 -7.92
N LYS A 50 -8.71 -2.86 -8.58
CA LYS A 50 -8.70 -3.05 -10.04
C LYS A 50 -9.95 -3.75 -10.56
N ILE A 51 -10.41 -4.79 -9.86
CA ILE A 51 -11.67 -5.49 -10.17
C ILE A 51 -12.84 -4.51 -10.08
N ALA A 52 -12.92 -3.73 -9.00
CA ALA A 52 -14.00 -2.77 -8.80
C ALA A 52 -13.99 -1.62 -9.81
N PHE A 53 -12.82 -1.14 -10.21
CA PHE A 53 -12.69 -0.16 -11.29
C PHE A 53 -13.31 -0.68 -12.59
N ARG A 54 -12.97 -1.92 -12.98
CA ARG A 54 -13.46 -2.53 -14.23
C ARG A 54 -14.92 -2.97 -14.16
N ARG A 55 -15.28 -3.78 -13.17
CA ARG A 55 -16.59 -4.46 -13.09
C ARG A 55 -17.65 -3.67 -12.34
N ASP A 56 -17.29 -3.02 -11.23
CA ASP A 56 -18.27 -2.43 -10.29
C ASP A 56 -18.44 -0.92 -10.45
N PHE A 57 -18.00 -0.37 -11.59
CA PHE A 57 -18.01 1.07 -11.86
C PHE A 57 -17.38 1.89 -10.72
N GLY A 58 -16.28 1.38 -10.18
CA GLY A 58 -15.53 1.99 -9.10
C GLY A 58 -16.20 1.91 -7.73
N TYR A 59 -17.20 1.05 -7.51
CA TYR A 59 -17.78 0.86 -6.17
C TYR A 59 -16.90 -0.02 -5.30
N LEU A 60 -16.47 0.50 -4.14
CA LEU A 60 -15.88 -0.30 -3.06
C LEU A 60 -16.74 -0.18 -1.80
N PRO A 61 -17.14 -1.29 -1.16
CA PRO A 61 -17.90 -1.22 0.08
C PRO A 61 -17.06 -0.63 1.22
N PHE A 62 -17.60 0.39 1.90
CA PHE A 62 -16.95 1.06 3.03
C PHE A 62 -16.54 0.08 4.14
N LYS A 63 -17.36 -0.95 4.38
CA LYS A 63 -17.09 -2.01 5.36
C LYS A 63 -15.72 -2.69 5.15
N VAL A 64 -15.34 -2.96 3.89
CA VAL A 64 -14.07 -3.62 3.56
C VAL A 64 -12.88 -2.71 3.83
N ALA A 65 -13.04 -1.40 3.59
CA ALA A 65 -12.02 -0.40 3.92
C ALA A 65 -11.77 -0.31 5.44
N PHE A 66 -12.82 -0.29 6.26
CA PHE A 66 -12.68 -0.29 7.72
C PHE A 66 -12.03 -1.57 8.24
N ALA A 67 -12.47 -2.73 7.74
CA ALA A 67 -11.87 -4.01 8.09
C ALA A 67 -10.36 -4.01 7.79
N LYS A 68 -9.99 -3.53 6.61
CA LYS A 68 -8.59 -3.47 6.16
C LYS A 68 -7.76 -2.46 6.96
N PHE A 69 -8.33 -1.34 7.37
CA PHE A 69 -7.67 -0.37 8.24
C PHE A 69 -7.32 -1.00 9.59
N PHE A 70 -8.30 -1.54 10.31
CA PHE A 70 -8.05 -2.12 11.63
C PHE A 70 -7.17 -3.37 11.58
N ALA A 71 -7.43 -4.28 10.63
CA ALA A 71 -6.58 -5.47 10.47
C ALA A 71 -5.15 -5.08 10.10
N GLY A 72 -4.96 -4.12 9.19
CA GLY A 72 -3.65 -3.62 8.79
C GLY A 72 -2.89 -2.94 9.93
N THR A 73 -3.54 -2.05 10.69
CA THR A 73 -2.92 -1.36 11.82
C THR A 73 -2.49 -2.33 12.92
N ILE A 74 -3.31 -3.33 13.25
CA ILE A 74 -2.96 -4.35 14.25
C ILE A 74 -1.79 -5.21 13.77
N THR A 75 -1.80 -5.60 12.49
CA THR A 75 -0.76 -6.48 11.93
C THR A 75 0.58 -5.76 11.78
N ILE A 76 0.58 -4.51 11.29
CA ILE A 76 1.77 -3.67 11.18
C ILE A 76 2.27 -3.27 12.57
N GLY A 77 1.37 -2.92 13.49
CA GLY A 77 1.71 -2.59 14.88
C GLY A 77 2.31 -3.79 15.64
N GLY A 78 1.91 -5.01 15.27
CA GLY A 78 2.48 -6.25 15.80
C GLY A 78 3.84 -6.66 15.22
N GLY A 79 4.39 -5.91 14.26
CA GLY A 79 5.70 -6.19 13.68
C GLY A 79 5.70 -7.23 12.56
N CYS A 80 4.54 -7.55 11.97
CA CYS A 80 4.51 -8.41 10.79
C CYS A 80 5.11 -7.70 9.57
N SER A 81 5.80 -8.45 8.71
CA SER A 81 6.39 -7.96 7.46
C SER A 81 5.32 -7.74 6.38
N LEU A 82 4.52 -6.68 6.55
CA LEU A 82 3.53 -6.23 5.57
C LEU A 82 3.76 -4.77 5.21
N GLY A 83 3.65 -4.47 3.91
CA GLY A 83 3.73 -3.11 3.39
C GLY A 83 2.41 -2.34 3.61
N LYS A 84 2.55 -1.06 3.94
CA LYS A 84 1.42 -0.09 4.01
C LYS A 84 0.87 0.31 2.63
N GLU A 85 1.51 -0.09 1.54
CA GLU A 85 1.20 0.35 0.17
C GLU A 85 -0.18 -0.14 -0.30
N GLY A 86 -0.43 -1.45 -0.26
CA GLY A 86 -1.70 -2.02 -0.69
C GLY A 86 -2.90 -1.52 0.14
N PRO A 87 -2.84 -1.56 1.48
CA PRO A 87 -3.93 -1.11 2.34
C PRO A 87 -4.29 0.37 2.16
N THR A 88 -3.30 1.26 2.08
CA THR A 88 -3.56 2.70 1.95
C THR A 88 -4.25 3.06 0.65
N VAL A 89 -3.81 2.48 -0.48
CA VAL A 89 -4.42 2.68 -1.80
C VAL A 89 -5.88 2.21 -1.80
N HIS A 90 -6.14 1.03 -1.24
CA HIS A 90 -7.49 0.47 -1.20
C HIS A 90 -8.44 1.29 -0.33
N ILE A 91 -8.01 1.69 0.88
CA ILE A 91 -8.82 2.47 1.81
C ILE A 91 -9.13 3.85 1.24
N ALA A 92 -8.14 4.53 0.67
CA ALA A 92 -8.33 5.86 0.09
C ALA A 92 -9.22 5.83 -1.16
N GLY A 93 -9.04 4.84 -2.05
CA GLY A 93 -9.91 4.64 -3.20
C GLY A 93 -11.36 4.29 -2.80
N ALA A 94 -11.54 3.46 -1.78
CA ALA A 94 -12.86 3.15 -1.22
C ALA A 94 -13.53 4.41 -0.66
N LEU A 95 -12.81 5.19 0.15
CA LEU A 95 -13.32 6.41 0.75
C LEU A 95 -13.80 7.39 -0.32
N ALA A 96 -12.96 7.66 -1.32
CA ALA A 96 -13.29 8.58 -2.41
C ALA A 96 -14.48 8.08 -3.27
N SER A 97 -14.53 6.78 -3.57
CA SER A 97 -15.68 6.16 -4.25
C SER A 97 -16.99 6.35 -3.47
N ASN A 98 -16.97 6.08 -2.17
CA ASN A 98 -18.17 6.18 -1.33
C ASN A 98 -18.63 7.63 -1.21
N ILE A 99 -17.70 8.57 -1.01
CA ILE A 99 -18.01 10.01 -0.99
C ILE A 99 -18.63 10.44 -2.33
N ALA A 100 -18.06 10.03 -3.46
CA ALA A 100 -18.64 10.32 -4.77
C ALA A 100 -20.04 9.72 -4.96
N GLY A 101 -20.26 8.50 -4.44
CA GLY A 101 -21.59 7.87 -4.43
C GLY A 101 -22.60 8.63 -3.56
N MET A 102 -22.20 9.10 -2.38
CA MET A 102 -23.03 9.92 -1.48
C MET A 102 -23.40 11.26 -2.10
N LEU A 103 -22.50 11.85 -2.91
CA LEU A 103 -22.74 13.08 -3.66
C LEU A 103 -23.58 12.87 -4.93
N GLY A 104 -24.05 11.65 -5.20
CA GLY A 104 -24.88 11.36 -6.37
C GLY A 104 -24.12 11.39 -7.70
N VAL A 105 -22.79 11.29 -7.68
CA VAL A 105 -21.96 11.30 -8.89
C VAL A 105 -22.26 10.08 -9.76
N ALA A 106 -22.38 10.30 -11.07
CA ALA A 106 -22.60 9.22 -12.03
C ALA A 106 -21.52 8.13 -11.95
N LYS A 107 -21.86 6.91 -12.37
CA LYS A 107 -20.97 5.72 -12.35
C LYS A 107 -19.58 5.98 -12.95
N GLN A 108 -19.50 6.76 -14.02
CA GLN A 108 -18.24 7.10 -14.67
C GLN A 108 -17.41 8.10 -13.84
N GLY A 109 -18.05 9.08 -13.20
CA GLY A 109 -17.37 10.01 -12.28
C GLY A 109 -16.92 9.32 -10.99
N ARG A 110 -17.64 8.28 -10.53
CA ARG A 110 -17.20 7.47 -9.39
C ARG A 110 -15.93 6.68 -9.67
N ARG A 111 -15.75 6.16 -10.89
CA ARG A 111 -14.48 5.53 -11.31
C ARG A 111 -13.31 6.51 -11.21
N ALA A 112 -13.50 7.73 -11.72
CA ALA A 112 -12.54 8.81 -11.59
C ALA A 112 -12.19 9.12 -10.13
N ALA A 113 -13.22 9.19 -9.26
CA ALA A 113 -13.04 9.43 -7.83
C ALA A 113 -12.27 8.31 -7.12
N LEU A 114 -12.54 7.04 -7.48
CA LEU A 114 -11.78 5.91 -6.96
C LEU A 114 -10.30 5.99 -7.33
N LEU A 115 -9.98 6.31 -8.60
CA LEU A 115 -8.60 6.45 -9.07
C LEU A 115 -7.89 7.63 -8.40
N SER A 116 -8.56 8.78 -8.29
CA SER A 116 -7.98 9.97 -7.66
C SER A 116 -7.73 9.76 -6.17
N GLY A 117 -8.64 9.10 -5.47
CA GLY A 117 -8.46 8.68 -4.07
C GLY A 117 -7.33 7.68 -3.88
N ALA A 118 -7.23 6.67 -4.76
CA ALA A 118 -6.15 5.69 -4.75
C ALA A 118 -4.77 6.37 -4.94
N ALA A 119 -4.67 7.30 -5.88
CA ALA A 119 -3.45 8.06 -6.16
C ALA A 119 -3.09 8.98 -4.97
N ALA A 120 -4.07 9.70 -4.43
CA ALA A 120 -3.91 10.55 -3.25
C ALA A 120 -3.41 9.76 -2.03
N GLY A 121 -4.00 8.59 -1.76
CA GLY A 121 -3.58 7.73 -0.65
C GLY A 121 -2.14 7.26 -0.78
N LEU A 122 -1.73 6.86 -1.98
CA LEU A 122 -0.35 6.43 -2.24
C LEU A 122 0.64 7.60 -2.12
N ALA A 123 0.29 8.76 -2.68
CA ALA A 123 1.09 9.98 -2.63
C ALA A 123 1.29 10.45 -1.18
N ALA A 124 0.25 10.39 -0.34
CA ALA A 124 0.34 10.70 1.08
C ALA A 124 1.16 9.65 1.87
N ALA A 125 1.08 8.37 1.49
CA ALA A 125 1.77 7.29 2.21
C ALA A 125 3.30 7.27 1.98
N PHE A 126 3.76 7.74 0.81
CA PHE A 126 5.18 7.70 0.41
C PHE A 126 5.81 9.05 0.15
N ASN A 127 5.04 10.13 0.18
CA ASN A 127 5.53 11.46 -0.16
C ASN A 127 6.07 11.55 -1.61
N THR A 128 5.48 10.79 -2.54
CA THR A 128 5.94 10.65 -3.93
C THR A 128 4.77 10.79 -4.92
N PRO A 129 4.33 12.04 -5.23
CA PRO A 129 3.15 12.25 -6.05
C PRO A 129 3.30 11.73 -7.48
N LEU A 130 4.50 11.86 -8.09
CA LEU A 130 4.74 11.38 -9.45
C LEU A 130 4.64 9.85 -9.55
N SER A 131 5.27 9.13 -8.62
CA SER A 131 5.21 7.66 -8.56
C SER A 131 3.79 7.17 -8.31
N ALA A 132 3.01 7.91 -7.51
CA ALA A 132 1.61 7.56 -7.27
C ALA A 132 0.76 7.67 -8.53
N ILE A 133 0.94 8.74 -9.32
CA ILE A 133 0.22 8.94 -10.59
C ILE A 133 0.57 7.83 -11.59
N THR A 134 1.85 7.55 -11.78
CA THR A 134 2.29 6.50 -12.73
C THR A 134 1.80 5.13 -12.29
N PHE A 135 1.87 4.82 -11.00
CA PHE A 135 1.37 3.55 -10.45
C PHE A 135 -0.12 3.36 -10.73
N VAL A 136 -0.96 4.36 -10.45
CA VAL A 136 -2.40 4.24 -10.69
C VAL A 136 -2.70 4.08 -12.18
N MET A 137 -1.98 4.79 -13.04
CA MET A 137 -2.19 4.69 -14.48
C MET A 137 -1.71 3.37 -15.09
N GLU A 138 -0.54 2.91 -14.71
CA GLU A 138 0.06 1.70 -15.26
C GLU A 138 -0.61 0.45 -14.68
N GLU A 139 -0.80 0.38 -13.36
CA GLU A 139 -1.28 -0.84 -12.70
C GLU A 139 -2.81 -0.92 -12.63
N ILE A 140 -3.54 0.19 -12.42
CA ILE A 140 -5.00 0.12 -12.25
C ILE A 140 -5.73 0.37 -13.57
N VAL A 141 -5.36 1.44 -14.30
CA VAL A 141 -6.01 1.83 -15.55
C VAL A 141 -5.49 1.00 -16.73
N GLU A 142 -4.21 0.62 -16.73
CA GLU A 142 -3.50 -0.04 -17.85
C GLU A 142 -3.48 0.80 -19.14
N ASP A 143 -3.74 2.11 -19.05
CA ASP A 143 -3.74 3.04 -20.18
C ASP A 143 -3.24 4.42 -19.74
N LEU A 144 -2.07 4.81 -20.27
CA LEU A 144 -1.42 6.10 -19.99
C LEU A 144 -1.94 7.23 -20.88
N ASN A 145 -2.66 6.94 -21.97
CA ASN A 145 -3.12 7.95 -22.91
C ASN A 145 -4.40 8.65 -22.43
N ASN A 146 -5.07 8.13 -21.40
CA ASN A 146 -6.29 8.70 -20.87
C ASN A 146 -6.02 9.99 -20.06
N THR A 147 -6.00 11.11 -20.78
CA THR A 147 -5.64 12.43 -20.21
C THR A 147 -6.62 12.88 -19.11
N VAL A 148 -7.88 12.46 -19.17
CA VAL A 148 -8.91 12.85 -18.19
C VAL A 148 -8.58 12.26 -16.82
N PHE A 149 -8.31 10.96 -16.75
CA PHE A 149 -7.91 10.33 -15.50
C PHE A 149 -6.55 10.85 -15.02
N LEU A 150 -5.65 11.23 -15.94
CA LEU A 150 -4.32 11.73 -15.61
C LEU A 150 -4.40 13.06 -14.88
N ALA A 151 -5.16 14.00 -15.43
CA ALA A 151 -5.36 15.29 -14.82
C ALA A 151 -5.97 15.15 -13.41
N GLN A 152 -6.95 14.25 -13.24
CA GLN A 152 -7.63 14.05 -11.95
C GLN A 152 -6.73 13.42 -10.89
N THR A 153 -5.98 12.37 -11.24
CA THR A 153 -5.04 11.72 -10.30
C THR A 153 -3.86 12.63 -9.97
N LEU A 154 -3.42 13.46 -10.91
CA LEU A 154 -2.37 14.45 -10.69
C LEU A 154 -2.79 15.50 -9.67
N VAL A 155 -3.95 16.14 -9.87
CA VAL A 155 -4.45 17.15 -8.93
C VAL A 155 -4.66 16.56 -7.54
N ALA A 156 -5.26 15.36 -7.45
CA ALA A 156 -5.50 14.69 -6.17
C ALA A 156 -4.21 14.25 -5.46
N SER A 157 -3.20 13.79 -6.19
CA SER A 157 -1.91 13.39 -5.60
C SER A 157 -1.16 14.59 -5.06
N MET A 158 -1.15 15.71 -5.79
CA MET A 158 -0.48 16.94 -5.36
C MET A 158 -1.14 17.55 -4.13
N THR A 159 -2.48 17.60 -4.08
CA THR A 159 -3.20 18.08 -2.90
C THR A 159 -2.97 17.17 -1.70
N ALA A 160 -2.99 15.85 -1.89
CA ALA A 160 -2.72 14.89 -0.82
C ALA A 160 -1.29 15.00 -0.28
N THR A 161 -0.29 15.15 -1.14
CA THR A 161 1.10 15.38 -0.71
C THR A 161 1.25 16.70 0.04
N PHE A 162 0.61 17.78 -0.42
CA PHE A 162 0.62 19.05 0.28
C PHE A 162 0.02 18.94 1.69
N VAL A 163 -1.13 18.29 1.81
CA VAL A 163 -1.76 18.01 3.11
C VAL A 163 -0.84 17.16 3.97
N ALA A 164 -0.25 16.09 3.42
CA ALA A 164 0.70 15.24 4.14
C ALA A 164 1.92 16.04 4.64
N HIS A 165 2.45 16.99 3.87
CA HIS A 165 3.54 17.86 4.31
C HIS A 165 3.17 18.76 5.48
N VAL A 166 1.94 19.26 5.51
CA VAL A 166 1.45 20.11 6.59
C VAL A 166 1.36 19.34 7.91
N PHE A 167 0.94 18.06 7.86
CA PHE A 167 0.74 17.25 9.06
C PHE A 167 1.96 16.43 9.49
N LEU A 168 2.66 15.79 8.55
CA LEU A 168 3.76 14.86 8.83
C LEU A 168 5.15 15.48 8.62
N GLY A 169 5.24 16.69 8.06
CA GLY A 169 6.50 17.32 7.71
C GLY A 169 7.00 16.93 6.31
N ARG A 170 8.15 17.49 5.93
CA ARG A 170 8.72 17.39 4.57
C ARG A 170 9.75 16.29 4.40
N ASP A 171 9.90 15.42 5.40
CA ASP A 171 10.97 14.42 5.35
C ASP A 171 10.70 13.38 4.27
N PRO A 172 11.69 13.08 3.40
CA PRO A 172 11.56 12.02 2.42
C PRO A 172 11.57 10.66 3.14
N ALA A 173 10.75 9.72 2.65
CA ALA A 173 10.66 8.38 3.24
C ALA A 173 12.00 7.62 3.23
N PHE A 174 12.88 7.95 2.28
CA PHE A 174 14.21 7.35 2.13
C PHE A 174 15.26 8.43 1.89
N VAL A 175 16.31 8.46 2.74
CA VAL A 175 17.46 9.34 2.58
C VAL A 175 18.66 8.49 2.14
N PHE A 176 19.10 8.67 0.90
CA PHE A 176 20.30 8.02 0.38
C PHE A 176 21.51 8.94 0.49
N ARG A 177 22.69 8.37 0.78
CA ARG A 177 23.96 9.12 0.67
C ARG A 177 24.26 9.37 -0.81
N PRO A 178 24.77 10.57 -1.17
CA PRO A 178 25.05 10.89 -2.56
C PRO A 178 26.04 9.90 -3.16
N PHE A 179 25.65 9.26 -4.26
CA PHE A 179 26.50 8.35 -5.02
C PHE A 179 27.51 9.15 -5.83
N THR A 180 28.78 9.06 -5.47
CA THR A 180 29.87 9.84 -6.10
C THR A 180 30.43 9.20 -7.39
N SER A 181 29.99 7.99 -7.79
CA SER A 181 30.56 7.25 -8.92
C SER A 181 29.54 6.40 -9.68
N PHE A 182 28.93 6.98 -10.73
CA PHE A 182 28.00 6.28 -11.63
C PHE A 182 28.70 5.39 -12.68
N LEU A 183 29.91 5.75 -13.11
CA LEU A 183 30.62 5.09 -14.22
C LEU A 183 31.11 3.65 -13.93
N GLY A 184 31.22 3.23 -12.67
CA GLY A 184 31.69 1.88 -12.30
C GLY A 184 30.59 0.80 -12.21
N LEU A 185 29.31 1.18 -12.30
CA LEU A 185 28.17 0.29 -12.01
C LEU A 185 27.53 -0.35 -13.25
N SER A 186 27.90 0.08 -14.46
CA SER A 186 27.33 -0.42 -15.73
C SER A 186 27.33 -1.96 -15.87
N PRO A 187 28.44 -2.68 -15.59
CA PRO A 187 28.43 -4.15 -15.67
C PRO A 187 27.58 -4.81 -14.58
N TYR A 188 27.44 -4.19 -13.41
CA TYR A 188 26.63 -4.73 -12.31
C TYR A 188 25.13 -4.69 -12.62
N TRP A 189 24.64 -3.63 -13.27
CA TRP A 189 23.24 -3.54 -13.69
C TRP A 189 22.86 -4.62 -14.70
N SER A 190 23.75 -4.92 -15.66
CA SER A 190 23.53 -5.96 -16.67
C SER A 190 23.51 -7.37 -16.09
N PHE A 191 24.28 -7.62 -15.03
CA PHE A 191 24.31 -8.92 -14.34
C PHE A 191 23.15 -9.13 -13.36
N GLN A 192 22.65 -8.05 -12.73
CA GLN A 192 21.57 -8.15 -11.75
C GLN A 192 20.19 -8.36 -12.40
N ARG A 193 19.96 -7.80 -13.60
CA ARG A 193 18.64 -7.85 -14.28
C ARG A 193 18.12 -9.29 -14.50
N PRO A 194 18.91 -10.24 -15.04
CA PRO A 194 18.44 -11.61 -15.25
C PRO A 194 18.10 -12.33 -13.93
N ARG A 195 18.95 -12.16 -12.89
CA ARG A 195 18.72 -12.76 -11.56
C ARG A 195 17.49 -12.22 -10.88
N CYS A 196 17.23 -10.92 -11.03
CA CYS A 196 16.00 -10.31 -10.50
C CYS A 196 14.78 -10.89 -11.21
N GLY A 197 14.82 -10.99 -12.54
CA GLY A 197 13.72 -11.57 -13.34
C GLY A 197 13.41 -13.02 -12.97
N SER A 198 14.42 -13.88 -12.84
CA SER A 198 14.23 -15.29 -12.45
C SER A 198 13.73 -15.47 -11.01
N ASN A 199 14.19 -14.62 -10.08
CA ASN A 199 13.72 -14.67 -8.69
C ASN A 199 12.28 -14.18 -8.57
N VAL A 200 11.88 -13.15 -9.32
CA VAL A 200 10.51 -12.62 -9.31
C VAL A 200 9.52 -13.63 -9.89
N SER A 201 9.85 -14.30 -11.00
CA SER A 201 8.96 -15.34 -11.57
C SER A 201 8.79 -16.52 -10.62
N ASN A 202 9.87 -16.94 -9.94
CA ASN A 202 9.82 -18.02 -8.95
C ASN A 202 9.00 -17.62 -7.71
N PHE A 203 9.21 -16.41 -7.17
CA PHE A 203 8.40 -15.89 -6.07
C PHE A 203 6.91 -15.79 -6.43
N ARG A 204 6.60 -15.32 -7.65
CA ARG A 204 5.23 -15.22 -8.13
C ARG A 204 4.58 -16.60 -8.25
N GLY A 205 5.34 -17.62 -8.66
CA GLY A 205 4.91 -19.02 -8.66
C GLY A 205 4.59 -19.54 -7.26
N GLN A 206 5.41 -19.24 -6.27
CA GLN A 206 5.18 -19.64 -4.87
C GLN A 206 3.93 -18.98 -4.27
N ILE A 207 3.73 -17.68 -4.50
CA ILE A 207 2.54 -16.95 -4.03
C ILE A 207 1.28 -17.48 -4.73
N GLY A 208 1.34 -17.72 -6.05
CA GLY A 208 0.23 -18.30 -6.82
C GLY A 208 -0.17 -19.69 -6.32
N ALA A 209 0.81 -20.54 -5.99
CA ALA A 209 0.57 -21.87 -5.45
C ALA A 209 -0.03 -21.87 -4.02
N SER A 210 0.26 -20.85 -3.21
CA SER A 210 -0.33 -20.68 -1.87
C SER A 210 -1.78 -20.15 -1.88
N SER A 211 -2.26 -19.60 -2.99
CA SER A 211 -3.61 -19.02 -3.11
C SER A 211 -4.67 -20.01 -3.65
N THR A 212 -4.27 -21.23 -4.05
CA THR A 212 -5.14 -22.27 -4.60
C THR A 212 -5.53 -23.37 -3.60
N ASN A 213 -5.11 -23.26 -2.33
CA ASN A 213 -5.60 -24.07 -1.19
C ASN A 213 -6.46 -23.19 -0.28
#